data_AF-A0A2H3J334-F1
#
_entry.id   AF-A0A2H3J334-F1
#
_cell.length_a   1.000
_cell.length_b   1.000
_cell.length_c   1.000
_cell.angle_alpha   90.00
_cell.angle_beta   90.00
_cell.angle_gamma   90.00
#
_symmetry.space_group_name_H-M   'P 1'
#
loop_
_entity.id
_entity.type
_entity.pdbx_description
1 polymer ?
#
loop_
_entity_poly.entity_id
_entity_poly.type
_entity_poly.pdbx_seq_one_letter_code
_entity_poly.pdbx_strand_id
1 'polypeptide(L)'
;DNFLWPEEVCLFEQILLLNENTLAYKECHRGTFHKDYFSPYIISVVEHEPWEFVNIPIPPEIREKVIGLLKEKIAAGVYEPVNPHTAPVGFVFLIKMGNFI
;
A
#
# COMPACT_ATOMS: atom_id res chain seq x y z
N ASP A 1 -28.12 -5.24 -24.18
CA ASP A 1 -27.14 -4.18 -24.51
C ASP A 1 -27.86 -2.84 -24.57
N ASN A 2 -27.30 -1.77 -24.00
CA ASN A 2 -27.94 -0.50 -23.58
C ASN A 2 -28.83 -0.60 -22.32
N PHE A 3 -28.21 -0.85 -21.17
CA PHE A 3 -28.90 -0.77 -19.88
C PHE A 3 -29.17 0.69 -19.43
N LEU A 4 -28.32 1.64 -19.83
CA LEU A 4 -28.41 3.06 -19.46
C LEU A 4 -28.82 3.93 -20.64
N TRP A 5 -29.59 4.97 -20.34
CA TRP A 5 -29.99 6.00 -21.30
C TRP A 5 -28.84 7.01 -21.51
N PRO A 6 -28.75 7.66 -22.67
CA PRO A 6 -27.69 8.63 -22.93
C PRO A 6 -27.68 9.78 -21.91
N GLU A 7 -28.85 10.17 -21.39
CA GLU A 7 -28.98 11.18 -20.33
C GLU A 7 -28.43 10.69 -18.98
N GLU A 8 -28.64 9.41 -18.65
CA GLU A 8 -28.11 8.81 -17.42
C GLU A 8 -26.58 8.73 -17.46
N VAL A 9 -26.00 8.40 -18.60
CA VAL A 9 -24.53 8.39 -18.79
C VAL A 9 -23.96 9.80 -18.58
N CYS A 10 -24.59 10.82 -19.16
CA CYS A 10 -24.18 12.22 -18.98
C CYS A 10 -24.25 12.65 -17.50
N LEU A 11 -25.32 12.25 -16.79
CA LEU A 11 -25.44 12.51 -15.35
C LEU A 11 -24.31 11.84 -14.55
N PHE A 12 -23.99 10.59 -14.85
CA PHE A 12 -22.90 9.86 -14.18
C PHE A 12 -21.54 10.52 -14.43
N GLU A 13 -21.25 10.95 -15.66
CA GLU A 13 -20.02 11.68 -16.00
C GLU A 13 -19.91 12.98 -15.19
N GLN A 14 -20.99 13.75 -15.08
CA GLN A 14 -21.01 14.97 -14.28
C GLN A 14 -20.78 14.68 -12.79
N ILE A 15 -21.39 13.64 -12.24
CA ILE A 15 -21.20 13.24 -10.84
C ILE A 15 -19.74 12.85 -10.59
N LEU A 16 -19.12 12.10 -11.49
CA LEU A 16 -17.71 11.69 -11.37
C LEU A 16 -16.77 12.91 -11.42
N LEU A 17 -17.02 13.86 -12.32
CA LEU A 17 -16.24 15.10 -12.42
C LEU A 17 -16.36 15.95 -11.14
N LEU A 18 -17.58 16.10 -10.61
CA LEU A 18 -17.81 16.85 -9.37
C LEU A 18 -17.10 16.21 -8.16
N ASN A 19 -16.91 14.89 -8.18
CA ASN A 19 -16.30 14.13 -7.10
C ASN A 19 -14.87 13.66 -7.42
N GLU A 20 -14.19 14.26 -8.41
CA GLU A 20 -12.87 13.80 -8.87
C GLU A 20 -11.85 13.71 -7.72
N ASN A 21 -11.91 14.67 -6.78
CA ASN A 21 -10.99 14.77 -5.65
C ASN A 21 -11.20 13.69 -4.59
N THR A 22 -12.34 13.00 -4.63
CA THR A 22 -12.64 11.88 -3.73
C THR A 22 -12.15 10.54 -4.28
N LEU A 23 -11.84 10.48 -5.57
CA LEU A 23 -11.43 9.26 -6.27
C LEU A 23 -9.91 9.13 -6.28
N ALA A 24 -9.42 7.99 -5.81
CA ALA A 24 -7.99 7.70 -5.79
C ALA A 24 -7.51 7.15 -7.14
N TYR A 25 -7.02 8.03 -8.01
CA TYR A 25 -6.44 7.65 -9.31
C TYR A 25 -4.97 7.22 -9.22
N LYS A 26 -4.26 7.70 -8.18
CA LYS A 26 -2.85 7.42 -7.91
C LYS A 26 -2.70 7.01 -6.45
N GLU A 27 -1.65 6.26 -6.12
CA GLU A 27 -1.37 5.87 -4.72
C GLU A 27 -1.22 7.10 -3.80
N CYS A 28 -0.79 8.25 -4.31
CA CYS A 28 -0.74 9.49 -3.50
C CYS A 28 -2.11 10.07 -3.15
N HIS A 29 -3.17 9.73 -3.89
CA HIS A 29 -4.55 10.15 -3.57
C HIS A 29 -5.22 9.20 -2.58
N ARG A 30 -4.55 8.09 -2.24
CA ARG A 30 -5.04 7.14 -1.26
C ARG A 30 -5.03 7.81 0.11
N GLY A 31 -6.21 8.19 0.59
CA GLY A 31 -6.37 8.68 1.96
C GLY A 31 -5.96 7.62 2.98
N THR A 32 -5.36 8.05 4.09
CA THR A 32 -5.18 7.22 5.29
C THR A 32 -6.27 7.56 6.28
N PHE A 33 -6.76 6.57 7.03
CA PHE A 33 -7.72 6.83 8.10
C PHE A 33 -7.13 7.78 9.14
N HIS A 34 -7.94 8.74 9.61
CA HIS A 34 -7.49 9.66 10.65
C HIS A 34 -7.25 8.89 11.95
N LYS A 35 -6.13 9.16 12.62
CA LYS A 35 -5.73 8.47 13.86
C LYS A 35 -6.74 8.65 15.00
N ASP A 36 -7.51 9.74 14.98
CA ASP A 36 -8.55 10.01 16.00
C ASP A 36 -9.74 9.04 15.92
N TYR A 37 -10.00 8.44 14.75
CA TYR A 37 -11.12 7.48 14.60
C TYR A 37 -10.74 6.05 14.99
N PHE A 38 -9.45 5.70 14.95
CA PHE A 38 -8.99 4.32 15.12
C PHE A 38 -7.85 4.23 16.12
N SER A 39 -8.07 3.48 17.20
CA SER A 39 -6.99 3.10 18.11
C SER A 39 -5.99 2.17 17.40
N PRO A 40 -4.69 2.21 17.76
CA PRO A 40 -3.72 1.25 17.26
C PRO A 40 -4.20 -0.19 17.50
N TYR A 41 -4.22 -1.01 16.45
CA TYR A 41 -4.59 -2.41 16.57
C TYR A 41 -3.45 -3.21 17.18
N ILE A 42 -3.72 -3.91 18.28
CA ILE A 42 -2.77 -4.85 18.89
C ILE A 42 -3.09 -6.24 18.33
N ILE A 43 -2.17 -6.79 17.55
CA ILE A 43 -2.27 -8.17 17.07
C ILE A 43 -2.07 -9.09 18.27
N SER A 44 -3.04 -9.97 18.56
CA SER A 44 -2.87 -10.99 19.59
C SER A 44 -1.78 -11.97 19.17
N VAL A 45 -0.78 -12.14 20.03
CA VAL A 45 0.37 -13.00 19.78
C VAL A 45 0.22 -14.28 20.60
N VAL A 46 0.41 -15.43 19.96
CA VAL A 46 0.64 -16.72 20.64
C VAL A 46 2.14 -16.85 20.90
N GLU A 47 2.55 -17.41 22.04
CA GLU A 47 3.96 -17.68 22.30
C GLU A 47 4.56 -18.52 21.17
N HIS A 48 5.50 -17.93 20.42
CA HIS A 48 6.22 -18.57 19.34
C HIS A 48 7.67 -18.09 19.36
N GLU A 49 8.59 -18.94 18.87
CA GLU A 49 9.96 -18.51 18.63
C GLU A 49 10.01 -17.68 17.33
N PRO A 50 10.64 -16.49 17.34
CA PRO A 50 10.83 -15.72 16.12
C PRO A 50 11.73 -16.50 15.17
N TRP A 51 11.25 -16.80 13.96
CA TRP A 51 12.06 -17.41 12.91
C TRP A 51 12.64 -16.34 11.98
N GLU A 52 13.92 -16.40 11.63
CA GLU A 52 14.51 -15.52 10.59
C GLU A 52 14.74 -16.33 9.32
N PHE A 53 14.17 -15.89 8.19
CA PHE A 53 14.45 -16.48 6.89
C PHE A 53 15.38 -15.57 6.09
N VAL A 54 16.26 -16.20 5.30
CA VAL A 54 17.08 -15.50 4.31
C VAL A 54 16.17 -14.89 3.23
N ASN A 55 16.45 -13.65 2.83
CA ASN A 55 15.70 -12.98 1.78
C ASN A 55 15.77 -13.76 0.45
N ILE A 56 14.61 -14.01 -0.15
CA ILE A 56 14.52 -14.63 -1.49
C ILE A 56 15.13 -13.66 -2.52
N PRO A 57 16.04 -14.12 -3.39
CA PRO A 57 16.64 -13.26 -4.41
C PRO A 57 15.59 -12.82 -5.43
N ILE A 58 15.59 -11.53 -5.75
CA ILE A 58 14.67 -10.97 -6.74
C ILE A 58 15.32 -11.01 -8.12
N PRO A 59 14.62 -11.54 -9.14
CA PRO A 59 15.12 -11.54 -10.51
C PRO A 59 15.52 -10.12 -10.97
N PRO A 60 16.64 -9.97 -11.68
CA PRO A 60 17.15 -8.66 -12.07
C PRO A 60 16.16 -7.88 -12.94
N GLU A 61 15.39 -8.59 -13.78
CA GLU A 61 14.40 -8.00 -14.68
C GLU A 61 13.30 -7.21 -13.95
N ILE A 62 12.84 -7.70 -12.79
CA ILE A 62 11.74 -7.06 -12.06
C ILE A 62 12.24 -6.10 -10.96
N ARG A 63 13.55 -6.08 -10.70
CA ARG A 63 14.15 -5.37 -9.56
C ARG A 63 13.82 -3.88 -9.57
N GLU A 64 13.99 -3.21 -10.70
CA GLU A 64 13.74 -1.77 -10.81
C GLU A 64 12.27 -1.43 -10.59
N LYS A 65 11.37 -2.27 -11.12
CA LYS A 65 9.93 -2.12 -10.95
C LYS A 65 9.52 -2.27 -9.48
N VAL A 66 10.09 -3.26 -8.78
CA VAL A 66 9.84 -3.47 -7.35
C VAL A 66 10.36 -2.29 -6.53
N ILE A 67 11.55 -1.77 -6.83
CA ILE A 67 12.11 -0.59 -6.15
C ILE A 67 11.22 0.64 -6.35
N GLY A 68 10.72 0.87 -7.58
CA GLY A 68 9.78 1.96 -7.87
C GLY A 68 8.51 1.86 -7.02
N LEU A 69 7.87 0.69 -7.01
CA LEU A 69 6.67 0.43 -6.22
C LEU A 69 6.90 0.63 -4.72
N LEU A 70 8.06 0.22 -4.20
CA LEU A 70 8.40 0.41 -2.79
C LEU A 70 8.55 1.90 -2.44
N LYS A 71 9.22 2.68 -3.30
CA LYS A 71 9.35 4.13 -3.11
C LYS A 71 7.99 4.82 -3.12
N GLU A 72 7.10 4.43 -4.02
CA GLU A 72 5.73 4.96 -4.07
C GLU A 72 4.94 4.65 -2.80
N LYS A 73 5.05 3.43 -2.27
CA LYS A 73 4.38 3.02 -1.04
C LYS A 73 4.94 3.69 0.22
N ILE A 74 6.24 3.98 0.25
CA ILE A 74 6.86 4.80 1.31
C ILE A 74 6.36 6.24 1.21
N ALA A 75 6.34 6.82 0.00
CA ALA A 75 5.84 8.19 -0.23
C ALA A 75 4.35 8.34 0.14
N ALA A 76 3.55 7.30 -0.09
CA ALA A 76 2.15 7.24 0.33
C ALA A 76 1.96 7.04 1.85
N GLY A 77 3.02 6.86 2.63
CA GLY A 77 2.96 6.66 4.09
C GLY A 77 2.43 5.29 4.52
N VAL A 78 2.36 4.32 3.59
CA VAL A 78 1.89 2.95 3.89
C VAL A 78 3.00 2.11 4.54
N TYR A 79 4.25 2.36 4.16
CA TYR A 79 5.41 1.67 4.71
C TYR A 79 6.33 2.62 5.47
N GLU A 80 6.74 2.17 6.64
CA GLU A 80 7.74 2.83 7.47
C GLU A 80 9.05 2.03 7.41
N PRO A 81 10.22 2.70 7.33
CA PRO A 81 11.49 2.03 7.47
C PRO A 81 11.65 1.53 8.91
N VAL A 82 11.90 0.23 9.07
CA VAL A 82 12.12 -0.38 10.39
C VAL A 82 13.46 -1.10 10.45
N ASN A 83 14.01 -1.20 11.66
CA ASN A 83 15.24 -1.94 11.88
C ASN A 83 15.01 -3.44 11.69
N PRO A 84 15.91 -4.14 11.00
CA PRO A 84 15.75 -5.57 10.70
C PRO A 84 15.72 -6.45 11.95
N HIS A 85 16.33 -6.02 13.05
CA HIS A 85 16.35 -6.76 14.32
C HIS A 85 15.02 -6.80 15.07
N THR A 86 14.09 -5.89 14.77
CA THR A 86 12.82 -5.74 15.51
C THR A 86 11.60 -6.01 14.65
N ALA A 87 11.77 -6.42 13.39
CA ALA A 87 10.67 -6.68 12.47
C ALA A 87 10.08 -8.07 12.71
N PRO A 88 8.76 -8.22 12.91
CA PRO A 88 8.12 -9.52 12.96
C PRO A 88 8.24 -10.21 11.60
N VAL A 89 8.35 -11.51 11.69
CA VAL A 89 8.83 -12.41 10.65
C VAL A 89 8.00 -12.41 9.36
N GLY A 90 6.72 -12.06 9.43
CA GLY A 90 5.83 -11.94 8.26
C GLY A 90 6.07 -10.72 7.37
N PHE A 91 6.94 -9.76 7.76
CA PHE A 91 7.18 -8.49 7.05
C PHE A 91 8.58 -8.38 6.40
N VAL A 92 9.39 -9.45 6.45
CA VAL A 92 10.79 -9.42 6.00
C VAL A 92 10.96 -9.25 4.48
N PHE A 93 9.89 -9.48 3.69
CA PHE A 93 9.93 -9.29 2.23
C PHE A 93 10.08 -7.83 1.78
N LEU A 94 9.68 -6.85 2.59
CA LEU A 94 9.55 -5.45 2.15
C LEU A 94 10.64 -4.52 2.71
N ILE A 95 11.19 -4.83 3.89
CA ILE A 95 11.98 -3.85 4.66
C ILE A 95 13.45 -3.80 4.21
N LYS A 96 14.06 -4.94 3.85
CA LYS A 96 15.48 -4.96 3.48
C LYS A 96 15.77 -4.25 2.14
N MET A 97 14.76 -4.07 1.28
CA MET A 97 14.86 -3.30 0.04
C MET A 97 15.05 -1.79 0.26
N GLY A 98 14.64 -1.26 1.42
CA GLY A 98 14.88 0.14 1.80
C GLY A 98 16.34 0.42 2.14
N ASN A 99 17.09 -0.58 2.63
CA ASN A 99 18.53 -0.48 2.92
C ASN A 99 19.43 -0.72 1.70
N PHE A 100 18.84 -0.95 0.52
CA PHE A 100 19.56 -1.01 -0.77
C PHE A 100 19.41 0.28 -1.59
N ILE A 101 18.78 1.32 -1.01
CA ILE A 101 18.79 2.70 -1.52
C ILE A 101 19.84 3.49 -0.76
#